data_AF-A0A8H4UXI9-F1
#
_entry.id   AF-A0A8H4UXI9-F1
#
_cell.length_a   1.000
_cell.length_b   1.000
_cell.length_c   1.000
_cell.angle_alpha   90.00
_cell.angle_beta   90.00
_cell.angle_gamma   90.00
#
_symmetry.space_group_name_H-M   'P 1'
#
loop_
_entity.id
_entity.type
_entity.pdbx_description
1 polymer ?
#
loop_
_entity_poly.entity_id
_entity_poly.type
_entity_poly.pdbx_seq_one_letter_code
_entity_poly.pdbx_strand_id
1 'polypeptide(L)'
;MGKLRANLSQDYFTNRVDRYHIFDSKELADYYGKIHDAVCRLSFQVLPAKSTAGYQLVWPASNSANSPLENPKEFINKSTTALHSLIQPIAQEKASSIRTTDKTFVYPVAQMTPLLQPDTSTEFPAVTSILRLLTSISTFKDSHWLFTAGYFNIHPTLSSLLIESTSHRPSTKEATTKTQGTVLTASPWANGFYGSPGVSGMLPAAYTRLSARFLDKAAEAQRTNSIQLREWRRGTVGEPNGWTYHAKGLWITLPNDKYPSLTFVGSSNYTKRSYSLDLEVGALVVTSDERLKKRLHEETEWLQENSQPVSREDLRRTERRVGWNVRLAMWIVEKVGGAL
;
A
#
# COMPACT_ATOMS: atom_id res chain seq x y z
N MET A 1 -6.40 -28.05 -11.91
CA MET A 1 -7.00 -26.86 -11.28
C MET A 1 -5.90 -25.95 -10.76
N GLY A 2 -5.69 -24.79 -11.40
CA GLY A 2 -4.72 -23.80 -10.91
C GLY A 2 -5.24 -23.17 -9.63
N LYS A 3 -4.60 -23.46 -8.49
CA LYS A 3 -4.86 -22.73 -7.25
C LYS A 3 -4.39 -21.30 -7.48
N LEU A 4 -5.33 -20.35 -7.61
CA LEU A 4 -5.05 -18.93 -7.39
C LEU A 4 -4.63 -18.81 -5.91
N ARG A 5 -3.33 -18.78 -5.66
CA ARG A 5 -2.74 -18.78 -4.32
C ARG A 5 -2.57 -17.34 -3.82
N ALA A 6 -3.67 -16.67 -3.50
CA ALA A 6 -3.60 -15.42 -2.76
C ALA A 6 -4.13 -15.65 -1.34
N ASN A 7 -3.31 -15.32 -0.35
CA ASN A 7 -3.63 -15.18 1.08
C ASN A 7 -4.08 -16.40 1.90
N LEU A 8 -4.29 -17.58 1.30
CA LEU A 8 -4.61 -18.83 2.03
C LEU A 8 -3.82 -20.06 1.53
N SER A 9 -2.62 -19.86 0.98
CA SER A 9 -1.76 -20.97 0.56
C SER A 9 -0.99 -21.56 1.75
N GLN A 10 -0.52 -22.81 1.63
CA GLN A 10 0.39 -23.40 2.62
C GLN A 10 1.60 -22.49 2.85
N ASP A 11 2.23 -22.02 1.76
CA ASP A 11 3.40 -21.13 1.80
C ASP A 11 3.14 -19.83 2.58
N TYR A 12 1.92 -19.29 2.49
CA TYR A 12 1.52 -18.09 3.22
C TYR A 12 1.57 -18.28 4.75
N PHE A 13 1.32 -19.51 5.23
CA PHE A 13 1.31 -19.85 6.64
C PHE A 13 2.60 -20.51 7.15
N THR A 14 3.41 -21.11 6.26
CA THR A 14 4.61 -21.86 6.66
C THR A 14 5.94 -21.20 6.30
N ASN A 15 5.97 -20.35 5.27
CA ASN A 15 7.22 -19.78 4.78
C ASN A 15 7.03 -18.30 4.42
N ARG A 16 6.72 -17.51 5.45
CA ARG A 16 6.46 -16.08 5.37
C ARG A 16 7.25 -15.35 6.45
N VAL A 17 7.83 -14.21 6.07
CA VAL A 17 8.40 -13.24 7.00
C VAL A 17 7.49 -12.04 7.02
N ASP A 18 7.00 -11.69 8.20
CA ASP A 18 6.15 -10.53 8.41
C ASP A 18 6.93 -9.38 9.03
N ARG A 19 6.58 -8.17 8.57
CA ARG A 19 7.05 -6.91 9.14
C ARG A 19 5.98 -6.42 10.09
N TYR A 20 6.34 -6.18 11.36
CA TYR A 20 5.40 -5.78 12.39
C TYR A 20 5.86 -4.52 13.12
N HIS A 21 4.90 -3.65 13.42
CA HIS A 21 5.06 -2.55 14.37
C HIS A 21 4.22 -2.92 15.59
N ILE A 22 4.85 -2.99 16.77
CA ILE A 22 4.16 -3.36 18.02
C ILE A 22 3.71 -2.08 18.71
N PHE A 23 2.41 -2.01 18.99
CA PHE A 23 1.80 -0.95 19.79
C PHE A 23 1.29 -1.58 21.08
N ASP A 24 1.82 -1.14 22.22
CA ASP A 24 1.27 -1.47 23.55
C ASP A 24 0.35 -0.33 23.99
N SER A 25 -0.90 -0.37 23.51
CA SER A 25 -1.94 0.62 23.83
C SER A 25 -3.30 -0.03 23.79
N LYS A 26 -4.03 0.09 24.90
CA LYS A 26 -5.40 -0.39 25.01
C LYS A 26 -6.32 0.34 24.03
N GLU A 27 -6.12 1.64 23.86
CA GLU A 27 -6.93 2.50 23.01
C GLU A 27 -6.82 2.08 21.53
N LEU A 28 -5.60 1.82 21.05
CA LEU A 28 -5.38 1.32 19.69
C LEU A 28 -5.95 -0.10 19.52
N ALA A 29 -5.73 -0.99 20.49
CA ALA A 29 -6.27 -2.35 20.44
C ALA A 29 -7.82 -2.34 20.40
N ASP A 30 -8.46 -1.55 21.25
CA ASP A 30 -9.91 -1.38 21.29
C ASP A 30 -10.43 -0.76 19.97
N TYR A 31 -9.71 0.20 19.38
CA TYR A 31 -10.07 0.82 18.11
C TYR A 31 -10.11 -0.22 16.97
N TYR A 32 -9.01 -0.96 16.76
CA TYR A 32 -8.96 -1.96 15.69
C TYR A 32 -9.88 -3.15 15.97
N GLY A 33 -10.05 -3.54 17.24
CA GLY A 33 -11.01 -4.56 17.66
C GLY A 33 -12.46 -4.19 17.30
N LYS A 34 -12.87 -2.94 17.53
CA LYS A 34 -14.21 -2.45 17.14
C LYS A 34 -14.43 -2.49 15.63
N ILE A 35 -13.42 -2.12 14.83
CA ILE A 35 -13.50 -2.20 13.35
C ILE A 35 -13.61 -3.67 12.92
N HIS A 36 -12.76 -4.54 13.45
CA HIS A 36 -12.80 -5.97 13.19
C HIS A 36 -14.19 -6.54 13.46
N ASP A 37 -14.74 -6.30 14.66
CA ASP A 37 -16.04 -6.82 15.06
C ASP A 37 -17.19 -6.26 14.20
N ALA A 38 -17.10 -4.99 13.78
CA ALA A 38 -18.07 -4.40 12.87
C ALA A 38 -18.04 -5.09 11.49
N VAL A 39 -16.85 -5.34 10.93
CA VAL A 39 -16.70 -6.08 9.66
C VAL A 39 -17.19 -7.51 9.80
N CYS A 40 -16.93 -8.20 10.91
CA CYS A 40 -17.46 -9.54 11.18
C CYS A 40 -19.00 -9.56 11.17
N ARG A 41 -19.66 -8.55 11.77
CA ARG A 41 -21.13 -8.39 11.75
C ARG A 41 -21.72 -7.98 10.40
N LEU A 42 -20.87 -7.80 9.39
CA LEU A 42 -21.23 -7.50 8.01
C LEU A 42 -20.72 -8.58 7.04
N SER A 43 -20.32 -9.74 7.56
CA SER A 43 -19.71 -10.83 6.79
C SER A 43 -20.54 -12.10 6.82
N PHE A 44 -20.40 -12.93 5.79
CA PHE A 44 -20.88 -14.31 5.81
C PHE A 44 -19.99 -15.17 6.71
N GLN A 45 -20.61 -16.09 7.45
CA GLN A 45 -19.90 -17.13 8.19
C GLN A 45 -19.63 -18.31 7.26
N VAL A 46 -18.38 -18.80 7.25
CA VAL A 46 -18.00 -20.03 6.55
C VAL A 46 -18.21 -21.20 7.50
N LEU A 47 -19.13 -22.11 7.16
CA LEU A 47 -19.44 -23.30 7.96
C LEU A 47 -19.17 -24.58 7.16
N PRO A 48 -18.67 -25.67 7.79
CA PRO A 48 -18.54 -26.96 7.13
C PRO A 48 -19.88 -27.44 6.58
N ALA A 49 -19.86 -28.01 5.37
CA ALA A 49 -21.06 -28.59 4.75
C ALA A 49 -20.70 -29.79 3.87
N LYS A 50 -21.66 -30.70 3.67
CA LYS A 50 -21.51 -31.86 2.77
C LYS A 50 -21.58 -31.50 1.28
N SER A 51 -21.38 -30.24 0.92
CA SER A 51 -21.35 -29.77 -0.47
C SER A 51 -20.05 -30.21 -1.16
N THR A 52 -20.01 -30.19 -2.49
CA THR A 52 -18.78 -30.45 -3.27
C THR A 52 -17.63 -29.51 -2.87
N ALA A 53 -17.96 -28.30 -2.42
CA ALA A 53 -16.98 -27.32 -1.94
C ALA A 53 -16.49 -27.59 -0.51
N GLY A 54 -17.20 -28.44 0.26
CA GLY A 54 -16.89 -28.75 1.66
C GLY A 54 -17.36 -27.70 2.68
N TYR A 55 -17.97 -26.60 2.23
CA TYR A 55 -18.47 -25.53 3.08
C TYR A 55 -19.75 -24.90 2.52
N GLN A 56 -20.41 -24.10 3.36
CA GLN A 56 -21.51 -23.20 3.02
C GLN A 56 -21.24 -21.80 3.60
N LEU A 57 -21.78 -20.78 2.94
CA LEU A 57 -21.78 -19.39 3.42
C LEU A 57 -23.15 -19.09 4.02
N VAL A 58 -23.17 -18.73 5.30
CA VAL A 58 -24.41 -18.38 6.01
C VAL A 58 -24.35 -16.90 6.36
N TRP A 59 -25.43 -16.16 6.08
CA TRP A 59 -25.62 -14.81 6.61
C TRP A 59 -26.22 -14.92 8.01
N PRO A 60 -25.48 -14.62 9.09
CA PRO A 60 -26.01 -14.76 10.44
C PRO A 60 -27.19 -13.80 10.70
N ALA A 61 -28.23 -14.27 11.38
CA ALA A 61 -29.33 -13.41 11.82
C ALA A 61 -28.89 -12.34 12.84
N SER A 62 -27.73 -12.53 13.48
CA SER A 62 -27.09 -11.57 14.37
C SER A 62 -26.36 -10.44 13.64
N ASN A 63 -26.26 -10.48 12.31
CA ASN A 63 -25.61 -9.41 11.55
C ASN A 63 -26.41 -8.10 11.64
N SER A 64 -25.70 -6.97 11.62
CA SER A 64 -26.30 -5.64 11.77
C SER A 64 -27.03 -5.13 10.52
N ALA A 65 -26.99 -5.90 9.44
CA ALA A 65 -27.56 -5.56 8.14
C ALA A 65 -28.20 -6.79 7.47
N ASN A 66 -29.11 -6.56 6.53
CA ASN A 66 -29.58 -7.60 5.62
C ASN A 66 -28.44 -8.05 4.70
N SER A 67 -28.58 -9.26 4.16
CA SER A 67 -27.58 -9.82 3.25
C SER A 67 -27.36 -8.89 2.05
N PRO A 68 -26.10 -8.64 1.65
CA PRO A 68 -25.82 -7.84 0.45
C PRO A 68 -26.36 -8.48 -0.83
N LEU A 69 -26.68 -9.78 -0.81
CA LEU A 69 -27.30 -10.48 -1.94
C LEU A 69 -28.80 -10.25 -2.05
N GLU A 70 -29.45 -9.87 -0.94
CA GLU A 70 -30.91 -9.67 -0.87
C GLU A 70 -31.26 -8.19 -1.02
N ASN A 71 -30.59 -7.32 -0.26
CA ASN A 71 -30.81 -5.88 -0.32
C ASN A 71 -29.49 -5.09 -0.29
N PRO A 72 -28.78 -4.98 -1.44
CA PRO A 72 -27.49 -4.31 -1.51
C PRO A 72 -27.51 -2.86 -1.02
N LYS A 73 -28.58 -2.11 -1.34
CA LYS A 73 -28.68 -0.69 -0.98
C LYS A 73 -28.83 -0.49 0.53
N GLU A 74 -29.66 -1.30 1.17
CA GLU A 74 -29.81 -1.28 2.62
C GLU A 74 -28.54 -1.77 3.32
N PHE A 75 -27.89 -2.81 2.78
CA PHE A 75 -26.62 -3.30 3.28
C PHE A 75 -25.57 -2.17 3.34
N ILE A 76 -25.43 -1.38 2.26
CA ILE A 76 -24.51 -0.24 2.24
C ILE A 76 -24.91 0.83 3.26
N ASN A 77 -26.19 1.17 3.38
CA ASN A 77 -26.65 2.17 4.36
C ASN A 77 -26.34 1.75 5.81
N LYS A 78 -26.65 0.49 6.15
CA LYS A 78 -26.35 -0.08 7.47
C LYS A 78 -24.85 -0.21 7.73
N SER A 79 -24.09 -0.63 6.73
CA SER A 79 -22.62 -0.70 6.81
C SER A 79 -22.00 0.67 7.01
N THR A 80 -22.49 1.68 6.27
CA THR A 80 -22.08 3.08 6.43
C THR A 80 -22.33 3.56 7.85
N THR A 81 -23.53 3.34 8.38
CA THR A 81 -23.88 3.73 9.76
C THR A 81 -23.00 3.04 10.80
N ALA A 82 -22.76 1.74 10.63
CA ALA A 82 -21.97 0.94 11.57
C ALA A 82 -20.48 1.31 11.59
N LEU A 83 -19.91 1.66 10.43
CA LEU A 83 -18.47 1.93 10.29
C LEU A 83 -18.11 3.40 10.43
N HIS A 84 -18.96 4.33 9.98
CA HIS A 84 -18.65 5.76 9.95
C HIS A 84 -18.18 6.29 11.31
N SER A 85 -18.93 6.01 12.37
CA SER A 85 -18.57 6.46 13.73
C SER A 85 -17.27 5.85 14.28
N LEU A 86 -16.85 4.70 13.74
CA LEU A 86 -15.65 3.99 14.19
C LEU A 86 -14.38 4.51 13.52
N ILE A 87 -14.48 4.95 12.26
CA ILE A 87 -13.30 5.38 11.48
C ILE A 87 -13.13 6.91 11.44
N GLN A 88 -14.17 7.66 11.80
CA GLN A 88 -14.07 9.11 11.88
C GLN A 88 -13.38 9.56 13.19
N PRO A 89 -12.68 10.70 13.16
CA PRO A 89 -12.19 11.33 14.39
C PRO A 89 -13.35 11.58 15.37
N ILE A 90 -13.18 11.19 16.63
CA ILE A 90 -14.18 11.43 17.68
C ILE A 90 -14.19 12.93 17.97
N ALA A 91 -15.27 13.63 17.57
CA ALA A 91 -15.42 15.08 17.71
C ALA A 91 -15.39 15.61 19.17
N GLN A 92 -15.39 14.73 20.17
CA GLN A 92 -15.53 15.05 21.59
C GLN A 92 -14.24 15.02 22.41
N GLU A 93 -13.14 14.47 21.90
CA GLU A 93 -11.84 14.75 22.52
C GLU A 93 -11.30 16.04 21.93
N LYS A 94 -11.68 17.19 22.53
CA LYS A 94 -10.82 18.38 22.51
C LYS A 94 -9.43 17.87 22.83
N ALA A 95 -8.53 17.88 21.84
CA ALA A 95 -7.15 17.40 21.92
C ALA A 95 -6.68 17.43 23.38
N SER A 96 -6.85 16.28 24.06
CA SER A 96 -6.50 16.10 25.46
C SER A 96 -5.08 16.61 25.55
N SER A 97 -4.86 17.74 26.23
CA SER A 97 -3.71 18.62 26.07
C SER A 97 -2.49 17.82 25.60
N ILE A 98 -2.16 17.91 24.30
CA ILE A 98 -0.99 17.20 23.73
C ILE A 98 0.13 17.48 24.72
N ARG A 99 0.57 16.44 25.44
CA ARG A 99 1.57 16.69 26.48
C ARG A 99 2.81 17.05 25.70
N THR A 100 3.44 18.15 26.05
CA THR A 100 4.70 18.58 25.41
C THR A 100 5.80 17.52 25.50
N THR A 101 5.60 16.51 26.36
CA THR A 101 6.45 15.33 26.54
C THR A 101 6.18 14.19 25.54
N ASP A 102 5.03 14.16 24.86
CA ASP A 102 4.67 13.06 23.98
C ASP A 102 5.51 13.12 22.71
N LYS A 103 6.30 12.06 22.48
CA LYS A 103 7.24 12.00 21.35
C LYS A 103 6.69 11.27 20.13
N THR A 104 5.56 10.56 20.25
CA THR A 104 5.03 9.76 19.15
C THR A 104 3.51 9.82 19.14
N PHE A 105 2.95 10.07 17.97
CA PHE A 105 1.52 10.09 17.70
C PHE A 105 1.20 9.00 16.68
N VAL A 106 0.13 8.24 16.95
CA VAL A 106 -0.38 7.20 16.07
C VAL A 106 -1.79 7.59 15.68
N TYR A 107 -2.02 7.79 14.39
CA TYR A 107 -3.31 8.12 13.81
C TYR A 107 -3.81 6.90 13.03
N PRO A 108 -4.78 6.14 13.56
CA PRO A 108 -5.39 5.07 12.80
C PRO A 108 -6.05 5.61 11.53
N VAL A 109 -5.88 4.87 10.44
CA VAL A 109 -6.48 5.19 9.14
C VAL A 109 -7.16 3.96 8.56
N ALA A 110 -8.23 4.18 7.80
CA ALA A 110 -8.99 3.11 7.16
C ALA A 110 -9.42 3.50 5.74
N GLN A 111 -9.50 2.51 4.87
CA GLN A 111 -10.09 2.60 3.55
C GLN A 111 -11.20 1.55 3.43
N MET A 112 -12.45 1.99 3.39
CA MET A 112 -13.63 1.13 3.45
C MET A 112 -14.64 1.50 2.34
N THR A 113 -14.17 2.07 1.22
CA THR A 113 -15.00 2.56 0.10
C THR A 113 -16.12 1.60 -0.31
N PRO A 114 -15.91 0.26 -0.41
CA PRO A 114 -16.98 -0.67 -0.80
C PRO A 114 -18.16 -0.72 0.17
N LEU A 115 -17.99 -0.27 1.42
CA LEU A 115 -19.00 -0.34 2.49
C LEU A 115 -19.57 1.03 2.88
N LEU A 116 -19.08 2.13 2.28
CA LEU A 116 -19.41 3.49 2.68
C LEU A 116 -20.03 4.29 1.52
N GLN A 117 -21.18 4.92 1.78
CA GLN A 117 -21.80 5.85 0.84
C GLN A 117 -22.43 7.05 1.58
N PRO A 118 -21.88 8.29 1.47
CA PRO A 118 -20.65 8.63 0.75
C PRO A 118 -19.41 8.00 1.38
N ASP A 119 -18.33 7.89 0.60
CA ASP A 119 -17.05 7.40 1.11
C ASP A 119 -16.47 8.38 2.13
N THR A 120 -16.28 7.91 3.35
CA THR A 120 -15.70 8.66 4.48
C THR A 120 -14.40 8.04 4.97
N SER A 121 -13.78 7.19 4.15
CA SER A 121 -12.46 6.62 4.41
C SER A 121 -11.40 7.70 4.72
N THR A 122 -10.47 7.37 5.61
CA THR A 122 -9.48 8.31 6.14
C THR A 122 -8.08 8.13 5.56
N GLU A 123 -7.72 6.96 5.04
CA GLU A 123 -6.36 6.71 4.53
C GLU A 123 -6.03 7.57 3.31
N PHE A 124 -6.85 7.51 2.25
CA PHE A 124 -6.59 8.26 1.02
C PHE A 124 -6.50 9.78 1.26
N PRO A 125 -7.44 10.42 2.01
CA PRO A 125 -7.29 11.81 2.40
C PRO A 125 -6.01 12.09 3.22
N ALA A 126 -5.63 11.20 4.14
CA ALA A 126 -4.44 11.41 4.97
C ALA A 126 -3.15 11.39 4.14
N VAL A 127 -2.93 10.34 3.33
CA VAL A 127 -1.71 10.22 2.51
C VAL A 127 -1.63 11.34 1.47
N THR A 128 -2.74 11.70 0.82
CA THR A 128 -2.74 12.79 -0.17
C THR A 128 -2.51 14.14 0.49
N SER A 129 -3.06 14.39 1.68
CA SER A 129 -2.83 15.63 2.42
C SER A 129 -1.36 15.77 2.81
N ILE A 130 -0.74 14.72 3.34
CA ILE A 130 0.69 14.74 3.69
C ILE A 130 1.56 15.00 2.47
N LEU A 131 1.33 14.29 1.36
CA LEU A 131 2.13 14.52 0.15
C LEU A 131 1.94 15.94 -0.42
N ARG A 132 0.73 16.52 -0.32
CA ARG A 132 0.49 17.93 -0.66
C ARG A 132 1.21 18.90 0.28
N LEU A 133 1.35 18.59 1.57
CA LEU A 133 2.14 19.42 2.48
C LEU A 133 3.62 19.41 2.08
N LEU A 134 4.16 18.27 1.65
CA LEU A 134 5.54 18.18 1.14
C LEU A 134 5.77 19.03 -0.11
N THR A 135 4.74 19.20 -0.95
CA THR A 135 4.83 20.06 -2.15
C THR A 135 4.63 21.54 -1.84
N SER A 136 3.74 21.87 -0.91
CA SER A 136 3.23 23.23 -0.74
C SER A 136 3.94 24.04 0.34
N ILE A 137 4.59 23.37 1.31
CA ILE A 137 5.20 24.04 2.46
C ILE A 137 6.72 24.09 2.28
N SER A 138 7.27 25.31 2.25
CA SER A 138 8.71 25.55 2.04
C SER A 138 9.59 24.89 3.10
N THR A 139 9.15 24.80 4.36
CA THR A 139 9.91 24.14 5.44
C THR A 139 9.99 22.62 5.30
N PHE A 140 9.13 22.02 4.48
CA PHE A 140 9.16 20.58 4.18
C PHE A 140 9.82 20.29 2.83
N LYS A 141 10.25 21.32 2.11
CA LYS A 141 11.02 21.18 0.88
C LYS A 141 12.29 20.39 1.16
N ASP A 142 12.63 19.49 0.26
CA ASP A 142 13.76 18.57 0.37
C ASP A 142 13.60 17.43 1.39
N SER A 143 12.36 17.17 1.82
CA SER A 143 12.01 15.90 2.46
C SER A 143 12.39 14.71 1.58
N HIS A 144 12.77 13.61 2.21
CA HIS A 144 13.09 12.36 1.55
C HIS A 144 11.98 11.35 1.84
N TRP A 145 11.65 10.49 0.89
CA TRP A 145 10.69 9.43 1.11
C TRP A 145 11.13 8.09 0.51
N LEU A 146 10.74 7.02 1.19
CA LEU A 146 10.74 5.66 0.65
C LEU A 146 9.28 5.23 0.52
N PHE A 147 8.85 4.89 -0.68
CA PHE A 147 7.52 4.34 -0.96
C PHE A 147 7.68 2.91 -1.43
N THR A 148 6.92 1.98 -0.86
CA THR A 148 6.96 0.57 -1.28
C THR A 148 5.58 -0.06 -1.41
N ALA A 149 5.43 -0.88 -2.44
CA ALA A 149 4.31 -1.80 -2.63
C ALA A 149 4.82 -3.03 -3.41
N GLY A 150 4.41 -4.23 -3.00
CA GLY A 150 4.78 -5.47 -3.71
C GLY A 150 4.28 -5.53 -5.15
N TYR A 151 3.11 -4.93 -5.39
CA TYR A 151 2.49 -4.80 -6.71
C TYR A 151 2.51 -3.32 -7.12
N PHE A 152 3.51 -2.90 -7.88
CA PHE A 152 3.62 -1.50 -8.28
C PHE A 152 2.59 -1.11 -9.34
N ASN A 153 1.41 -0.72 -8.87
CA ASN A 153 0.36 -0.04 -9.63
C ASN A 153 -0.19 1.16 -8.85
N ILE A 154 0.71 2.09 -8.53
CA ILE A 154 0.40 3.24 -7.69
C ILE A 154 -0.76 4.07 -8.25
N HIS A 155 -1.64 4.54 -7.36
CA HIS A 155 -2.74 5.43 -7.70
C HIS A 155 -2.23 6.69 -8.44
N PRO A 156 -2.86 7.13 -9.54
CA PRO A 156 -2.37 8.25 -10.33
C PRO A 156 -2.12 9.54 -9.54
N THR A 157 -3.03 9.90 -8.62
CA THR A 157 -2.85 11.07 -7.74
C THR A 157 -1.63 10.94 -6.83
N LEU A 158 -1.38 9.76 -6.28
CA LEU A 158 -0.21 9.53 -5.43
C LEU A 158 1.08 9.57 -6.25
N SER A 159 1.06 8.99 -7.46
CA SER A 159 2.17 9.09 -8.41
C SER A 159 2.53 10.54 -8.71
N SER A 160 1.55 11.39 -9.01
CA SER A 160 1.80 12.81 -9.29
C SER A 160 2.34 13.54 -8.06
N LEU A 161 1.71 13.39 -6.89
CA LEU A 161 2.13 14.06 -5.67
C LEU A 161 3.54 13.63 -5.21
N LEU A 162 3.89 12.34 -5.33
CA LEU A 162 5.25 11.87 -5.03
C LEU A 162 6.28 12.50 -5.97
N ILE A 163 5.99 12.59 -7.27
CA ILE A 163 6.89 13.23 -8.24
C ILE A 163 7.04 14.72 -7.92
N GLU A 164 5.92 15.42 -7.72
CA GLU A 164 5.87 16.85 -7.41
C GLU A 164 6.57 17.19 -6.09
N SER A 165 6.54 16.30 -5.09
CA SER A 165 7.17 16.52 -3.78
C SER A 165 8.70 16.56 -3.84
N THR A 166 9.30 16.16 -4.96
CA THR A 166 10.75 16.20 -5.15
C THR A 166 11.19 17.45 -5.90
N SER A 167 12.36 17.99 -5.53
CA SER A 167 12.97 19.15 -6.16
C SER A 167 13.57 18.79 -7.52
N HIS A 168 13.53 19.71 -8.48
CA HIS A 168 14.38 19.62 -9.66
C HIS A 168 15.85 19.82 -9.25
N ARG A 169 16.76 18.98 -9.76
CA ARG A 169 18.20 19.09 -9.49
C ARG A 169 19.00 19.08 -10.81
N PRO A 170 19.67 20.20 -11.15
CA PRO A 170 20.54 20.27 -12.33
C PRO A 170 21.68 19.25 -12.26
N SER A 171 22.17 18.79 -13.42
CA SER A 171 23.23 17.78 -13.55
C SER A 171 24.66 18.31 -13.27
N THR A 172 24.80 19.46 -12.60
CA THR A 172 26.10 20.12 -12.41
C THR A 172 26.93 19.48 -11.30
N LYS A 173 27.93 18.70 -11.73
CA LYS A 173 29.25 18.29 -11.15
C LYS A 173 29.55 18.22 -9.64
N GLU A 174 28.76 18.73 -8.71
CA GLU A 174 28.94 18.45 -7.28
C GLU A 174 28.04 17.28 -6.87
N ALA A 175 28.64 16.10 -6.95
CA ALA A 175 28.04 14.80 -6.70
C ALA A 175 27.82 14.52 -5.21
N THR A 176 26.96 15.29 -4.54
CA THR A 176 26.24 14.80 -3.37
C THR A 176 24.81 14.46 -3.78
N THR A 177 24.72 13.39 -4.57
CA THR A 177 23.52 12.80 -5.16
C THR A 177 22.63 12.17 -4.09
N LYS A 178 21.95 12.98 -3.27
CA LYS A 178 20.99 12.43 -2.30
C LYS A 178 19.63 12.27 -2.97
N THR A 179 19.32 11.07 -3.45
CA THR A 179 17.99 10.67 -3.93
C THR A 179 16.93 11.10 -2.91
N GLN A 180 15.96 11.90 -3.33
CA GLN A 180 14.87 12.36 -2.47
C GLN A 180 13.74 11.33 -2.41
N GLY A 181 13.37 10.74 -3.54
CA GLY A 181 12.31 9.74 -3.61
C GLY A 181 12.85 8.37 -3.98
N THR A 182 12.58 7.35 -3.18
CA THR A 182 12.86 5.96 -3.53
C THR A 182 11.56 5.19 -3.66
N VAL A 183 11.29 4.62 -4.83
CA VAL A 183 10.24 3.63 -5.02
C VAL A 183 10.86 2.24 -4.95
N LEU A 184 10.36 1.39 -4.06
CA LEU A 184 10.80 0.00 -3.91
C LEU A 184 9.65 -0.95 -4.25
N THR A 185 9.85 -1.83 -5.22
CA THR A 185 8.84 -2.81 -5.68
C THR A 185 9.44 -4.20 -5.83
N ALA A 186 8.60 -5.23 -5.94
CA ALA A 186 9.04 -6.55 -6.34
C ALA A 186 9.61 -6.53 -7.77
N SER A 187 10.75 -7.19 -7.98
CA SER A 187 11.19 -7.61 -9.30
C SER A 187 10.17 -8.60 -9.90
N PRO A 188 10.05 -8.74 -11.24
CA PRO A 188 9.13 -9.71 -11.84
C PRO A 188 9.32 -11.14 -11.31
N TRP A 189 10.56 -11.55 -11.05
CA TRP A 189 10.91 -12.87 -10.49
C TRP A 189 10.63 -13.02 -9.00
N ALA A 190 10.38 -11.93 -8.28
CA ALA A 190 9.96 -11.90 -6.88
C ALA A 190 8.47 -11.58 -6.74
N ASN A 191 7.72 -11.61 -7.84
CA ASN A 191 6.29 -11.36 -7.85
C ASN A 191 5.51 -12.66 -7.61
N GLY A 192 4.49 -12.65 -6.75
CA GLY A 192 3.69 -13.84 -6.45
C GLY A 192 2.94 -14.43 -7.65
N PHE A 193 2.76 -13.67 -8.73
CA PHE A 193 2.14 -14.15 -9.97
C PHE A 193 3.15 -14.66 -11.01
N TYR A 194 4.45 -14.63 -10.71
CA TYR A 194 5.48 -15.12 -11.62
C TYR A 194 5.24 -16.58 -11.98
N GLY A 195 5.23 -16.88 -13.29
CA GLY A 195 4.98 -18.23 -13.80
C GLY A 195 3.54 -18.75 -13.62
N SER A 196 2.60 -17.94 -13.11
CA SER A 196 1.21 -18.36 -12.97
C SER A 196 0.57 -18.63 -14.35
N PRO A 197 -0.30 -19.65 -14.48
CA PRO A 197 -0.97 -19.93 -15.74
C PRO A 197 -2.00 -18.85 -16.11
N GLY A 198 -2.24 -18.70 -17.41
CA GLY A 198 -3.27 -17.81 -17.97
C GLY A 198 -2.98 -16.32 -17.75
N VAL A 199 -4.05 -15.52 -17.65
CA VAL A 199 -3.96 -14.04 -17.59
C VAL A 199 -3.19 -13.56 -16.35
N SER A 200 -3.26 -14.28 -15.24
CA SER A 200 -2.54 -13.91 -14.01
C SER A 200 -1.02 -13.88 -14.19
N GLY A 201 -0.46 -14.76 -15.04
CA GLY A 201 0.97 -14.76 -15.38
C GLY A 201 1.43 -13.52 -16.16
N MET A 202 0.50 -12.70 -16.65
CA MET A 202 0.81 -11.43 -17.33
C MET A 202 1.09 -10.28 -16.36
N LEU A 203 0.69 -10.42 -15.09
CA LEU A 203 0.79 -9.35 -14.08
C LEU A 203 2.24 -8.87 -13.82
N PRO A 204 3.27 -9.73 -13.70
CA PRO A 204 4.65 -9.26 -13.53
C PRO A 204 5.13 -8.36 -14.68
N ALA A 205 4.75 -8.70 -15.91
CA ALA A 205 5.05 -7.87 -17.09
C ALA A 205 4.22 -6.57 -17.10
N ALA A 206 2.97 -6.62 -16.64
CA ALA A 206 2.14 -5.43 -16.48
C ALA A 206 2.75 -4.44 -15.47
N TYR A 207 3.22 -4.93 -14.32
CA TYR A 207 3.91 -4.09 -13.33
C TYR A 207 5.25 -3.53 -13.83
N THR A 208 5.99 -4.30 -14.66
CA THR A 208 7.17 -3.77 -15.38
C THR A 208 6.79 -2.57 -16.25
N ARG A 209 5.66 -2.65 -16.98
CA ARG A 209 5.17 -1.54 -17.79
C ARG A 209 4.76 -0.32 -16.94
N LEU A 210 4.11 -0.55 -15.81
CA LEU A 210 3.67 0.52 -14.91
C LEU A 210 4.87 1.22 -14.25
N SER A 211 5.90 0.45 -13.89
CA SER A 211 7.19 0.97 -13.42
C SER A 211 7.86 1.86 -14.48
N ALA A 212 7.88 1.41 -15.74
CA ALA A 212 8.41 2.22 -16.85
C ALA A 212 7.62 3.52 -17.04
N ARG A 213 6.28 3.45 -17.01
CA ARG A 213 5.40 4.64 -17.10
C ARG A 213 5.66 5.64 -15.96
N PHE A 214 5.90 5.16 -14.75
CA PHE A 214 6.26 6.02 -13.62
C PHE A 214 7.60 6.74 -13.85
N LEU A 215 8.63 6.01 -14.30
CA LEU A 215 9.92 6.62 -14.63
C LEU A 215 9.83 7.59 -15.81
N ASP A 216 8.97 7.32 -16.80
CA ASP A 216 8.69 8.25 -17.90
C ASP A 216 8.08 9.56 -17.37
N LYS A 217 7.07 9.50 -16.50
CA LYS A 217 6.49 10.69 -15.85
C LYS A 217 7.50 11.45 -14.99
N ALA A 218 8.35 10.75 -14.25
CA ALA A 218 9.40 11.38 -13.46
C ALA A 218 10.41 12.11 -14.36
N ALA A 219 10.74 11.53 -15.54
CA ALA A 219 11.61 12.16 -16.52
C ALA A 219 10.96 13.38 -17.19
N GLU A 220 9.69 13.29 -17.58
CA GLU A 220 8.89 14.41 -18.11
C GLU A 220 8.83 15.57 -17.13
N ALA A 221 8.68 15.28 -15.83
CA ALA A 221 8.75 16.27 -14.77
C ALA A 221 10.18 16.69 -14.41
N GLN A 222 11.21 16.26 -15.14
CA GLN A 222 12.62 16.58 -14.86
C GLN A 222 13.06 16.22 -13.42
N ARG A 223 12.57 15.09 -12.89
CA ARG A 223 12.86 14.55 -11.54
C ARG A 223 13.74 13.30 -11.55
N THR A 224 14.32 12.92 -12.70
CA THR A 224 15.17 11.71 -12.84
C THR A 224 16.34 11.68 -11.86
N ASN A 225 16.91 12.84 -11.51
CA ASN A 225 18.04 12.92 -10.56
C ASN A 225 17.60 12.92 -9.09
N SER A 226 16.30 13.00 -8.83
CA SER A 226 15.72 13.09 -7.48
C SER A 226 14.97 11.82 -7.10
N ILE A 227 14.55 11.01 -8.07
CA ILE A 227 13.75 9.80 -7.84
C ILE A 227 14.50 8.56 -8.36
N GLN A 228 14.58 7.53 -7.53
CA GLN A 228 15.12 6.22 -7.89
C GLN A 228 14.04 5.14 -7.77
N LEU A 229 13.94 4.27 -8.76
CA LEU A 229 13.20 3.02 -8.67
C LEU A 229 14.16 1.88 -8.32
N ARG A 230 13.78 1.03 -7.38
CA ARG A 230 14.50 -0.18 -6.99
C ARG A 230 13.59 -1.40 -7.08
N GLU A 231 14.14 -2.51 -7.57
CA GLU A 231 13.47 -3.80 -7.59
C GLU A 231 14.10 -4.75 -6.58
N TRP A 232 13.27 -5.29 -5.69
CA TRP A 232 13.65 -6.31 -4.72
C TRP A 232 13.62 -7.70 -5.35
N ARG A 233 14.67 -8.50 -5.13
CA ARG A 233 14.73 -9.90 -5.53
C ARG A 233 15.66 -10.71 -4.64
N ARG A 234 15.12 -11.78 -4.02
CA ARG A 234 15.91 -12.85 -3.40
C ARG A 234 15.52 -14.18 -4.05
N GLY A 235 16.32 -14.63 -5.02
CA GLY A 235 16.02 -15.81 -5.83
C GLY A 235 14.87 -15.59 -6.83
N THR A 236 14.22 -16.68 -7.25
CA THR A 236 13.08 -16.66 -8.18
C THR A 236 11.91 -17.42 -7.57
N VAL A 237 10.71 -16.85 -7.60
CA VAL A 237 9.50 -17.53 -7.11
C VAL A 237 9.29 -18.85 -7.84
N GLY A 238 9.11 -19.92 -7.07
CA GLY A 238 9.00 -21.30 -7.57
C GLY A 238 10.31 -22.07 -7.61
N GLU A 239 11.46 -21.43 -7.39
CA GLU A 239 12.77 -22.07 -7.25
C GLU A 239 13.18 -22.18 -5.77
N PRO A 240 14.08 -23.12 -5.40
CA PRO A 240 14.64 -23.20 -4.06
C PRO A 240 15.22 -21.85 -3.58
N ASN A 241 14.91 -21.46 -2.35
CA ASN A 241 15.31 -20.18 -1.74
C ASN A 241 14.76 -18.92 -2.44
N GLY A 242 13.78 -19.05 -3.34
CA GLY A 242 13.07 -17.94 -3.96
C GLY A 242 12.01 -17.33 -3.06
N TRP A 243 12.01 -16.00 -2.92
CA TRP A 243 11.06 -15.26 -2.11
C TRP A 243 10.19 -14.34 -2.96
N THR A 244 8.92 -14.20 -2.54
CA THR A 244 8.06 -13.13 -3.02
C THR A 244 8.29 -11.85 -2.19
N TYR A 245 8.10 -10.68 -2.79
CA TYR A 245 8.11 -9.41 -2.08
C TYR A 245 6.70 -8.80 -2.01
N HIS A 246 6.24 -8.51 -0.79
CA HIS A 246 4.86 -8.08 -0.54
C HIS A 246 4.74 -6.95 0.49
N ALA A 247 5.86 -6.29 0.83
CA ALA A 247 5.87 -5.17 1.76
C ALA A 247 5.16 -3.96 1.16
N LYS A 248 4.56 -3.16 2.05
CA LYS A 248 3.80 -1.95 1.73
C LYS A 248 4.14 -0.86 2.75
N GLY A 249 4.19 0.39 2.34
CA GLY A 249 4.42 1.49 3.28
C GLY A 249 5.01 2.73 2.63
N LEU A 250 5.02 3.80 3.41
CA LEU A 250 5.61 5.08 3.05
C LEU A 250 6.35 5.62 4.26
N TRP A 251 7.64 5.93 4.13
CA TRP A 251 8.44 6.58 5.17
C TRP A 251 8.86 7.94 4.66
N ILE A 252 8.78 8.95 5.50
CA ILE A 252 9.16 10.33 5.20
C ILE A 252 10.19 10.80 6.24
N THR A 253 11.30 11.33 5.74
CA THR A 253 12.34 12.02 6.51
C THR A 253 12.26 13.50 6.17
N LEU A 254 11.93 14.34 7.15
CA LEU A 254 11.86 15.78 6.97
C LEU A 254 13.29 16.37 6.83
N PRO A 255 13.44 17.61 6.30
CA PRO A 255 14.76 18.14 5.92
C PRO A 255 15.78 18.21 7.05
N ASN A 256 15.31 18.47 8.28
CA ASN A 256 16.16 18.58 9.47
C ASN A 256 16.27 17.27 10.26
N ASP A 257 15.58 16.21 9.82
CA ASP A 257 15.67 14.91 10.45
C ASP A 257 16.78 14.07 9.83
N LYS A 258 17.51 13.34 10.68
CA LYS A 258 18.51 12.37 10.22
C LYS A 258 17.86 11.09 9.66
N TYR A 259 16.71 10.71 10.22
CA TYR A 259 16.02 9.44 10.00
C TYR A 259 14.52 9.69 9.83
N PRO A 260 13.73 8.74 9.26
CA PRO A 260 12.30 8.94 9.06
C PRO A 260 11.56 9.28 10.35
N SER A 261 10.77 10.34 10.32
CA SER A 261 9.93 10.81 11.42
C SER A 261 8.45 10.58 11.18
N LEU A 262 8.08 10.11 9.99
CA LEU A 262 6.72 9.78 9.62
C LEU A 262 6.70 8.47 8.83
N THR A 263 5.77 7.56 9.17
CA THR A 263 5.55 6.34 8.39
C THR A 263 4.06 5.96 8.31
N PHE A 264 3.66 5.43 7.16
CA PHE A 264 2.40 4.71 7.00
C PHE A 264 2.67 3.20 7.03
N VAL A 265 2.01 2.51 7.95
CA VAL A 265 2.03 1.05 8.09
C VAL A 265 0.60 0.52 7.99
N GLY A 266 0.36 -0.47 7.14
CA GLY A 266 -0.99 -0.98 6.90
C GLY A 266 -1.06 -1.98 5.75
N SER A 267 -2.29 -2.34 5.38
CA SER A 267 -2.57 -3.35 4.36
C SER A 267 -2.59 -2.81 2.92
N SER A 268 -2.74 -1.49 2.74
CA SER A 268 -2.92 -0.83 1.45
C SER A 268 -1.74 -0.97 0.50
N ASN A 269 -2.03 -1.37 -0.74
CA ASN A 269 -1.07 -1.36 -1.85
C ASN A 269 -0.98 0.01 -2.54
N TYR A 270 -1.75 1.01 -2.06
CA TYR A 270 -1.79 2.36 -2.62
C TYR A 270 -2.21 2.40 -4.10
N THR A 271 -3.05 1.47 -4.53
CA THR A 271 -3.53 1.34 -5.91
C THR A 271 -4.94 1.91 -6.07
N LYS A 272 -5.42 2.04 -7.31
CA LYS A 272 -6.85 2.31 -7.55
C LYS A 272 -7.74 1.29 -6.85
N ARG A 273 -7.35 0.02 -6.88
CA ARG A 273 -8.08 -1.07 -6.23
C ARG A 273 -8.17 -0.89 -4.71
N SER A 274 -7.05 -0.58 -4.04
CA SER A 274 -7.06 -0.31 -2.60
C SER A 274 -8.02 0.83 -2.24
N TYR A 275 -8.10 1.87 -3.08
CA TYR A 275 -8.96 3.04 -2.84
C TYR A 275 -10.36 2.96 -3.43
N SER A 276 -10.79 1.81 -3.96
CA SER A 276 -12.15 1.68 -4.52
C SER A 276 -12.84 0.34 -4.25
N LEU A 277 -12.09 -0.74 -4.05
CA LEU A 277 -12.63 -2.11 -4.04
C LEU A 277 -12.21 -2.95 -2.82
N ASP A 278 -11.12 -2.59 -2.15
CA ASP A 278 -10.63 -3.36 -1.00
C ASP A 278 -11.03 -2.69 0.33
N LEU A 279 -10.99 -3.46 1.41
CA LEU A 279 -11.11 -2.97 2.79
C LEU A 279 -9.72 -2.99 3.40
N GLU A 280 -9.22 -1.81 3.75
CA GLU A 280 -7.86 -1.61 4.23
C GLU A 280 -7.87 -0.90 5.58
N VAL A 281 -6.92 -1.27 6.44
CA VAL A 281 -6.66 -0.58 7.71
C VAL A 281 -5.16 -0.39 7.89
N GLY A 282 -4.80 0.69 8.56
CA GLY A 282 -3.43 1.03 8.85
C GLY A 282 -3.30 2.09 9.93
N ALA A 283 -2.09 2.61 10.06
CA ALA A 283 -1.75 3.71 10.93
C ALA A 283 -0.76 4.64 10.24
N LEU A 284 -0.96 5.93 10.45
CA LEU A 284 0.06 6.95 10.29
C LEU A 284 0.77 7.13 11.63
N VAL A 285 2.08 6.92 11.67
CA VAL A 285 2.92 7.14 12.84
C VAL A 285 3.76 8.38 12.60
N VAL A 286 3.73 9.34 13.52
CA VAL A 286 4.55 10.55 13.52
C VAL A 286 5.36 10.58 14.81
N THR A 287 6.67 10.78 14.74
CA THR A 287 7.54 10.70 15.92
C THR A 287 8.68 11.71 15.92
N SER A 288 8.94 12.29 17.09
CA SER A 288 10.14 13.02 17.48
C SER A 288 11.09 12.17 18.34
N ASP A 289 10.76 10.90 18.62
CA ASP A 289 11.62 9.99 19.37
C ASP A 289 12.78 9.48 18.49
N GLU A 290 14.00 9.92 18.78
CA GLU A 290 15.19 9.58 18.00
C GLU A 290 15.49 8.07 17.95
N ARG A 291 15.11 7.29 18.97
CA ARG A 291 15.30 5.82 18.95
C ARG A 291 14.33 5.19 17.97
N LEU A 292 13.07 5.63 17.98
CA LEU A 292 12.07 5.15 17.02
C LEU A 292 12.42 5.57 15.59
N LYS A 293 12.83 6.83 15.36
CA LYS A 293 13.28 7.28 14.04
C LYS A 293 14.44 6.41 13.51
N LYS A 294 15.42 6.09 14.36
CA LYS A 294 16.52 5.19 13.99
C LYS A 294 16.02 3.79 13.62
N ARG A 295 15.10 3.21 14.38
CA ARG A 295 14.51 1.90 14.05
C ARG A 295 13.71 1.91 12.74
N LEU A 296 12.99 3.00 12.46
CA LEU A 296 12.32 3.19 11.17
C LEU A 296 13.34 3.25 10.02
N HIS A 297 14.48 3.90 10.23
CA HIS A 297 15.55 3.89 9.25
C HIS A 297 16.14 2.49 9.03
N GLU A 298 16.45 1.76 10.10
CA GLU A 298 16.94 0.36 10.02
C GLU A 298 15.95 -0.53 9.26
N GLU A 299 14.64 -0.34 9.46
CA GLU A 299 13.59 -1.00 8.67
C GLU A 299 13.69 -0.63 7.17
N THR A 300 13.90 0.64 6.84
CA THR A 300 14.08 1.06 5.44
C THR A 300 15.34 0.49 4.79
N GLU A 301 16.43 0.30 5.54
CA GLU A 301 17.66 -0.33 5.03
C GLU A 301 17.43 -1.83 4.81
N TRP A 302 16.83 -2.51 5.78
CA TRP A 302 16.50 -3.94 5.68
C TRP A 302 15.62 -4.26 4.47
N LEU A 303 14.59 -3.44 4.22
CA LEU A 303 13.72 -3.59 3.04
C LEU A 303 14.50 -3.49 1.73
N GLN A 304 15.62 -2.77 1.70
CA GLN A 304 16.41 -2.52 0.51
C GLN A 304 17.60 -3.49 0.33
N GLU A 305 17.93 -4.34 1.31
CA GLU A 305 19.10 -5.23 1.28
C GLU A 305 19.20 -6.08 0.00
N ASN A 306 18.07 -6.63 -0.46
CA ASN A 306 18.02 -7.48 -1.66
C ASN A 306 17.48 -6.72 -2.87
N SER A 307 17.58 -5.39 -2.89
CA SER A 307 17.08 -4.54 -3.96
C SER A 307 18.19 -3.94 -4.79
N GLN A 308 17.94 -3.76 -6.08
CA GLN A 308 18.86 -3.10 -7.02
C GLN A 308 18.16 -1.90 -7.68
N PRO A 309 18.89 -0.80 -7.95
CA PRO A 309 18.34 0.31 -8.72
C PRO A 309 18.04 -0.15 -10.16
N VAL A 310 16.96 0.36 -10.73
CA VAL A 310 16.52 0.00 -12.08
C VAL A 310 16.28 1.26 -12.90
N SER A 311 16.93 1.32 -14.07
CA SER A 311 16.78 2.42 -15.04
C SER A 311 15.65 2.15 -16.03
N ARG A 312 15.30 3.17 -16.84
CA ARG A 312 14.34 3.03 -17.94
C ARG A 312 14.85 2.05 -19.01
N GLU A 313 16.16 2.00 -19.20
CA GLU A 313 16.86 1.16 -20.14
C GLU A 313 16.81 -0.31 -19.70
N ASP A 314 16.97 -0.57 -18.40
CA ASP A 314 16.86 -1.92 -17.82
C ASP A 314 15.46 -2.52 -18.04
N LEU A 315 14.41 -1.72 -17.88
CA LEU A 315 13.02 -2.16 -18.12
C LEU A 315 12.71 -2.43 -19.60
N ARG A 316 13.59 -2.03 -20.53
CA ARG A 316 13.43 -2.23 -21.99
C ARG A 316 14.25 -3.41 -22.55
N ARG A 317 15.09 -4.04 -21.72
CA ARG A 317 15.87 -5.23 -22.10
C ARG A 317 14.97 -6.38 -22.56
N THR A 318 15.49 -7.27 -23.41
CA THR A 318 14.71 -8.30 -24.11
C THR A 318 13.93 -9.20 -23.14
N GLU A 319 14.57 -9.63 -22.06
CA GLU A 319 14.00 -10.43 -20.98
C GLU A 319 12.93 -9.69 -20.16
N ARG A 320 12.88 -8.35 -20.27
CA ARG A 320 11.90 -7.47 -19.61
C ARG A 320 10.81 -6.98 -20.57
N ARG A 321 10.92 -7.27 -21.88
CA ARG A 321 10.00 -6.73 -22.88
C ARG A 321 8.58 -7.24 -22.68
N VAL A 322 7.69 -6.30 -22.43
CA VAL A 322 6.26 -6.55 -22.25
C VAL A 322 5.63 -6.91 -23.59
N GLY A 323 5.17 -8.16 -23.72
CA GLY A 323 4.52 -8.71 -24.91
C GLY A 323 3.25 -7.96 -25.32
N TRP A 324 2.89 -8.05 -26.60
CA TRP A 324 1.75 -7.31 -27.18
C TRP A 324 0.42 -7.68 -26.51
N ASN A 325 0.26 -8.95 -26.15
CA ASN A 325 -0.91 -9.51 -25.46
C ASN A 325 -1.09 -8.85 -24.08
N VAL A 326 -0.01 -8.65 -23.33
CA VAL A 326 -0.04 -7.94 -22.04
C VAL A 326 -0.43 -6.48 -22.26
N ARG A 327 0.12 -5.85 -23.31
CA ARG A 327 -0.19 -4.45 -23.61
C ARG A 327 -1.65 -4.22 -23.96
N LEU A 328 -2.24 -5.14 -24.74
CA LEU A 328 -3.64 -5.12 -25.12
C LEU A 328 -4.54 -5.39 -23.91
N ALA A 329 -4.23 -6.40 -23.09
CA ALA A 329 -4.99 -6.72 -21.88
C ALA A 329 -5.05 -5.52 -20.92
N MET A 330 -3.91 -4.87 -20.65
CA MET A 330 -3.87 -3.66 -19.82
C MET A 330 -4.70 -2.52 -20.41
N TRP A 331 -4.67 -2.32 -21.73
CA TRP A 331 -5.47 -1.29 -22.39
C TRP A 331 -6.97 -1.56 -22.28
N ILE A 332 -7.40 -2.82 -22.42
CA ILE A 332 -8.80 -3.22 -22.23
C ILE A 332 -9.24 -2.89 -20.80
N VAL A 333 -8.47 -3.33 -19.78
CA VAL A 333 -8.79 -3.06 -18.37
C VAL A 333 -8.92 -1.56 -18.11
N GLU A 334 -8.00 -0.75 -18.64
CA GLU A 334 -8.02 0.70 -18.52
C GLU A 334 -9.28 1.31 -19.16
N LYS A 335 -9.68 0.83 -20.35
CA LYS A 335 -10.86 1.32 -21.08
C LYS A 335 -12.18 0.93 -20.47
N VAL A 336 -12.28 -0.24 -19.85
CA VAL A 336 -13.51 -0.69 -19.16
C VAL A 336 -13.59 -0.19 -17.72
N GLY A 337 -12.68 0.70 -17.30
CA GLY A 337 -12.67 1.30 -15.97
C GLY A 337 -12.15 0.39 -14.86
N GLY A 338 -11.63 -0.79 -15.20
CA GLY A 338 -11.12 -1.76 -14.24
C GLY A 338 -9.97 -1.18 -13.39
N ALA A 339 -9.87 -1.67 -12.16
CA ALA A 339 -8.75 -1.41 -11.28
C ALA A 339 -7.77 -2.57 -11.40
N LEU A 340 -6.70 -2.37 -12.18
CA LEU A 340 -5.55 -3.29 -12.22
C LEU A 340 -4.75 -3.22 -10.92
#